data_AF-A0A2R6ETB5-F1
#
_entry.id   AF-A0A2R6ETB5-F1
#
_cell.length_a   1.000
_cell.length_b   1.000
_cell.length_c   1.000
_cell.angle_alpha   90.00
_cell.angle_beta   90.00
_cell.angle_gamma   90.00
#
_symmetry.space_group_name_H-M   'P 1'
#
loop_
_entity.id
_entity.type
_entity.pdbx_description
1 polymer ?
#
loop_
_entity_poly.entity_id
_entity_poly.type
_entity_poly.pdbx_seq_one_letter_code
_entity_poly.pdbx_strand_id
1 'polypeptide(L)'
;DALSEYVDEFVVPVYDMAYETTYWIEVIASGFEDRLPVPFSIELYAINIDVDNLIHATEVAEAYGTAVLFGYEAGTARAAIRRRRAEERDGVSHGPDSDAGDDSAT
;
A
#
# COMPACT_ATOMS: atom_id res chain seq x y z
N ASP A 1 6.17 11.25 -23.86
CA ASP A 1 7.43 11.93 -23.50
C ASP A 1 7.44 13.41 -23.88
N ALA A 2 6.76 13.89 -24.93
CA ALA A 2 6.69 15.33 -25.22
C ALA A 2 6.19 16.21 -24.05
N LEU A 3 5.35 15.64 -23.17
CA LEU A 3 4.91 16.33 -21.94
C LEU A 3 5.94 16.29 -20.81
N SER A 4 6.92 15.39 -20.87
CA SER A 4 7.94 15.21 -19.83
C SER A 4 8.87 16.42 -19.68
N GLU A 5 8.95 17.30 -20.69
CA GLU A 5 9.71 18.55 -20.60
C GLU A 5 9.03 19.60 -19.70
N TYR A 6 7.75 19.39 -19.36
CA TYR A 6 6.92 20.38 -18.67
C TYR A 6 6.43 19.88 -17.31
N VAL A 7 6.76 18.65 -16.90
CA VAL A 7 6.31 18.05 -15.63
C VAL A 7 7.48 17.38 -14.93
N ASP A 8 7.54 17.54 -13.61
CA ASP A 8 8.51 16.84 -12.77
C ASP A 8 8.14 15.37 -12.57
N GLU A 9 6.84 15.04 -12.66
CA GLU A 9 6.30 13.72 -12.41
C GLU A 9 4.93 13.54 -13.09
N PHE A 10 4.61 12.31 -13.49
CA PHE A 10 3.26 11.92 -13.91
C PHE A 10 2.48 11.22 -12.79
N VAL A 11 1.16 11.42 -12.76
CA VAL A 11 0.26 10.55 -11.98
C VAL A 11 -0.53 9.69 -12.96
N VAL A 12 -0.45 8.38 -12.79
CA VAL A 12 -1.09 7.39 -13.67
C VAL A 12 -2.21 6.68 -12.92
N PRO A 13 -3.48 6.89 -13.29
CA PRO A 13 -4.60 6.16 -12.73
C PRO A 13 -4.63 4.70 -13.22
N VAL A 14 -4.56 3.75 -12.31
CA VAL A 14 -4.59 2.30 -12.57
C VAL A 14 -5.74 1.71 -11.75
N TYR A 15 -6.95 1.76 -12.32
CA TYR A 15 -8.18 1.49 -11.59
C TYR A 15 -8.78 0.12 -11.92
N ASP A 16 -9.24 -0.55 -10.87
CA ASP A 16 -10.10 -1.73 -10.92
C ASP A 16 -11.15 -1.60 -9.81
N MET A 17 -12.32 -2.17 -10.07
CA MET A 17 -13.45 -2.20 -9.16
C MET A 17 -13.32 -3.26 -8.07
N ALA A 18 -12.34 -4.17 -8.15
CA ALA A 18 -12.18 -5.24 -7.16
C ALA A 18 -10.73 -5.60 -6.80
N TYR A 19 -9.77 -5.48 -7.71
CA TYR A 19 -8.38 -5.89 -7.52
C TYR A 19 -8.23 -7.38 -7.11
N GLU A 20 -9.09 -8.26 -7.65
CA GLU A 20 -9.02 -9.72 -7.37
C GLU A 20 -7.72 -10.35 -7.88
N THR A 21 -7.10 -9.74 -8.90
CA THR A 21 -5.77 -10.10 -9.39
C THR A 21 -4.96 -8.84 -9.69
N THR A 22 -3.64 -8.92 -9.55
CA THR A 22 -2.73 -7.77 -9.64
C THR A 22 -1.75 -7.82 -10.81
N TYR A 23 -1.72 -8.91 -11.59
CA TYR A 23 -0.77 -9.06 -12.71
C TYR A 23 -0.88 -7.93 -13.75
N TRP A 24 -2.07 -7.38 -13.93
CA TRP A 24 -2.31 -6.31 -14.89
C TRP A 24 -1.75 -4.96 -14.41
N ILE A 25 -1.69 -4.74 -13.08
CA ILE A 25 -1.02 -3.56 -12.50
C ILE A 25 0.46 -3.63 -12.85
N GLU A 26 1.10 -4.78 -12.63
CA GLU A 26 2.50 -5.02 -12.98
C GLU A 26 2.76 -4.79 -14.48
N VAL A 27 1.93 -5.36 -15.36
CA VAL A 27 2.11 -5.21 -16.81
C VAL A 27 1.94 -3.75 -17.27
N ILE A 28 0.98 -3.02 -16.72
CA ILE A 28 0.76 -1.62 -17.08
C ILE A 28 1.86 -0.72 -16.49
N ALA A 29 2.20 -0.91 -15.21
CA ALA A 29 3.19 -0.11 -14.50
C ALA A 29 4.59 -0.28 -15.10
N SER A 30 5.01 -1.51 -15.40
CA SER A 30 6.27 -1.77 -16.12
C SER A 30 6.29 -1.11 -17.50
N GLY A 31 5.16 -1.09 -18.22
CA GLY A 31 5.04 -0.37 -19.48
C GLY A 31 5.25 1.15 -19.34
N PHE A 32 4.83 1.76 -18.22
CA PHE A 32 5.10 3.18 -17.94
C PHE A 32 6.54 3.42 -17.50
N GLU A 33 7.10 2.53 -16.67
CA GLU A 33 8.51 2.54 -16.29
C GLU A 33 9.43 2.51 -17.52
N ASP A 34 9.15 1.63 -18.47
CA ASP A 34 9.90 1.53 -19.73
C ASP A 34 9.75 2.78 -20.61
N ARG A 35 8.58 3.43 -20.57
CA ARG A 35 8.21 4.46 -21.55
C ARG A 35 8.47 5.89 -21.10
N LEU A 36 8.34 6.19 -19.81
CA LEU A 36 8.39 7.55 -19.28
C LEU A 36 9.82 7.92 -18.89
N PRO A 37 10.38 9.03 -19.45
CA PRO A 37 11.73 9.47 -19.11
C PRO A 37 11.82 10.24 -17.78
N VAL A 38 10.68 10.49 -17.13
CA VAL A 38 10.57 11.18 -15.83
C VAL A 38 9.72 10.32 -14.88
N PRO A 39 9.87 10.47 -13.56
CA PRO A 39 9.16 9.65 -12.58
C PRO A 39 7.63 9.66 -12.75
N PHE A 40 7.00 8.63 -12.21
CA PHE A 40 5.55 8.59 -12.08
C PHE A 40 5.12 8.00 -10.74
N SER A 41 3.94 8.41 -10.29
CA SER A 41 3.18 7.83 -9.20
C SER A 41 1.94 7.11 -9.74
N ILE A 42 1.49 6.09 -9.03
CA ILE A 42 0.30 5.31 -9.40
C ILE A 42 -0.86 5.75 -8.52
N GLU A 43 -2.00 6.04 -9.12
CA GLU A 43 -3.24 6.29 -8.39
C GLU A 43 -4.15 5.05 -8.50
N LEU A 44 -4.54 4.51 -7.34
CA LEU A 44 -5.45 3.37 -7.22
C LEU A 44 -6.85 3.84 -6.80
N TYR A 45 -7.87 3.13 -7.28
CA TYR A 45 -9.24 3.35 -6.85
C TYR A 45 -9.47 2.68 -5.49
N ALA A 46 -10.04 3.38 -4.51
CA ALA A 46 -10.16 2.84 -3.14
C ALA A 46 -11.61 2.69 -2.62
N ILE A 47 -12.61 3.06 -3.40
CA ILE A 47 -14.01 3.02 -2.94
C ILE A 47 -14.57 1.59 -3.04
N ASN A 48 -15.18 1.12 -1.96
CA ASN A 48 -15.86 -0.19 -1.87
C ASN A 48 -14.97 -1.38 -2.29
N ILE A 49 -13.65 -1.24 -2.17
CA ILE A 49 -12.68 -2.31 -2.42
C ILE A 49 -12.43 -3.08 -1.12
N ASP A 50 -12.26 -4.38 -1.23
CA ASP A 50 -11.79 -5.20 -0.10
C ASP A 50 -10.40 -4.73 0.36
N VAL A 51 -10.21 -4.62 1.67
CA VAL A 51 -8.98 -4.04 2.23
C VAL A 51 -7.73 -4.87 1.89
N ASP A 52 -7.84 -6.20 1.80
CA ASP A 52 -6.71 -7.08 1.52
C ASP A 52 -6.33 -7.01 0.04
N ASN A 53 -7.32 -6.97 -0.84
CA ASN A 53 -7.08 -6.72 -2.26
C ASN A 53 -6.42 -5.35 -2.48
N LEU A 54 -6.88 -4.31 -1.77
CA LEU A 54 -6.31 -2.97 -1.89
C LEU A 54 -4.87 -2.90 -1.37
N ILE A 55 -4.56 -3.57 -0.25
CA ILE A 55 -3.18 -3.68 0.26
C ILE A 55 -2.30 -4.37 -0.77
N HIS A 56 -2.73 -5.52 -1.31
CA HIS A 56 -1.94 -6.24 -2.28
C HIS A 56 -1.73 -5.46 -3.59
N ALA A 57 -2.76 -4.78 -4.09
CA ALA A 57 -2.63 -3.88 -5.23
C ALA A 57 -1.64 -2.73 -4.96
N THR A 58 -1.63 -2.21 -3.73
CA THR A 58 -0.68 -1.17 -3.29
C THR A 58 0.75 -1.69 -3.29
N GLU A 59 1.01 -2.88 -2.76
CA GLU A 59 2.34 -3.49 -2.74
C GLU A 59 2.90 -3.67 -4.16
N VAL A 60 2.06 -4.16 -5.09
CA VAL A 60 2.47 -4.33 -6.49
C VAL A 60 2.73 -2.97 -7.14
N ALA A 61 1.90 -1.95 -6.88
CA ALA A 61 2.11 -0.61 -7.41
C ALA A 61 3.36 0.09 -6.85
N GLU A 62 3.66 -0.08 -5.54
CA GLU A 62 4.84 0.48 -4.88
C GLU A 62 6.16 -0.06 -5.45
N ALA A 63 6.14 -1.21 -6.15
CA ALA A 63 7.33 -1.75 -6.80
C ALA A 63 7.78 -0.96 -8.05
N TYR A 64 6.90 -0.15 -8.66
CA TYR A 64 7.17 0.57 -9.91
C TYR A 64 7.07 2.09 -9.79
N GLY A 65 6.14 2.58 -8.97
CA GLY A 65 5.87 4.02 -8.82
C GLY A 65 6.66 4.69 -7.70
N THR A 66 6.80 6.01 -7.79
CA THR A 66 7.42 6.84 -6.73
C THR A 66 6.54 6.92 -5.49
N ALA A 67 5.22 7.00 -5.68
CA ALA A 67 4.24 6.89 -4.64
C ALA A 67 2.97 6.19 -5.14
N VAL A 68 2.20 5.66 -4.19
CA VAL A 68 0.83 5.19 -4.43
C VAL A 68 -0.16 6.17 -3.81
N LEU A 69 -1.04 6.70 -4.66
CA LEU A 69 -2.11 7.62 -4.31
C LEU A 69 -3.43 6.84 -4.29
N PHE A 70 -4.32 7.17 -3.36
CA PHE A 70 -5.65 6.57 -3.31
C PHE A 70 -6.70 7.59 -3.76
N GLY A 71 -7.27 7.33 -4.92
CA GLY A 71 -8.34 8.12 -5.51
C GLY A 71 -9.67 7.89 -4.78
N TYR A 72 -10.35 8.99 -4.48
CA TYR A 72 -11.67 9.09 -3.83
C TYR A 72 -11.80 8.45 -2.42
N GLU A 73 -12.59 9.13 -1.58
CA GLU A 73 -12.88 8.87 -0.15
C GLU A 73 -11.82 8.09 0.68
N ALA A 74 -11.12 8.82 1.56
CA ALA A 74 -10.02 8.31 2.38
C ALA A 74 -10.39 7.23 3.42
N GLY A 75 -11.65 6.82 3.56
CA GLY A 75 -12.10 5.88 4.60
C GLY A 75 -11.44 4.50 4.47
N THR A 76 -11.64 3.85 3.33
CA THR A 76 -11.04 2.54 3.02
C THR A 76 -9.51 2.63 2.90
N ALA A 77 -8.99 3.67 2.23
CA ALA A 77 -7.56 3.91 2.13
C ALA A 77 -6.88 4.03 3.51
N ARG A 78 -7.48 4.77 4.45
CA ARG A 78 -6.99 4.87 5.83
C ARG A 78 -7.04 3.52 6.57
N ALA A 79 -8.06 2.70 6.31
CA ALA A 79 -8.13 1.35 6.89
C ALA A 79 -6.98 0.48 6.38
N ALA A 80 -6.74 0.46 5.06
CA ALA A 80 -5.63 -0.26 4.43
C ALA A 80 -4.27 0.17 5.00
N ILE A 81 -3.97 1.48 5.01
CA ILE A 81 -2.71 2.00 5.55
C ILE A 81 -2.50 1.62 7.01
N ARG A 82 -3.55 1.69 7.84
CA ARG A 82 -3.45 1.33 9.27
C ARG A 82 -3.19 -0.16 9.45
N ARG A 83 -3.83 -1.01 8.66
CA ARG A 83 -3.67 -2.47 8.71
C ARG A 83 -2.26 -2.87 8.26
N ARG A 84 -1.80 -2.37 7.11
CA ARG A 84 -0.45 -2.62 6.60
C ARG A 84 0.62 -2.25 7.62
N ARG A 85 0.56 -1.04 8.20
CA ARG A 85 1.47 -0.61 9.27
C ARG A 85 1.38 -1.43 10.55
N ALA A 86 0.26 -2.11 10.79
CA ALA A 86 0.12 -3.00 11.94
C ALA A 86 0.78 -4.35 11.66
N GLU A 87 0.68 -4.87 10.44
CA GLU A 87 1.34 -6.10 9.97
C GLU A 87 2.87 -5.92 9.86
N GLU A 88 3.35 -4.73 9.50
CA GLU A 88 4.78 -4.38 9.46
C GLU A 88 5.47 -4.33 10.85
N ARG A 89 4.71 -4.25 11.95
CA ARG A 89 5.27 -4.23 13.31
C ARG A 89 5.37 -5.66 13.83
N ASP A 90 6.59 -6.20 13.86
CA ASP A 90 6.90 -7.46 14.55
C ASP A 90 6.31 -7.43 15.97
N GLY A 91 5.39 -8.37 16.25
CA GLY A 91 4.64 -8.40 17.48
C GLY A 91 5.53 -8.64 18.69
N VAL A 92 5.67 -7.63 19.56
CA VAL A 92 6.27 -7.83 20.88
C VAL A 92 5.26 -8.60 21.75
N SER A 93 5.55 -9.88 21.99
CA SER A 93 4.79 -10.71 22.92
C SER A 93 5.14 -10.32 24.36
N HIS A 94 4.22 -9.66 25.07
CA HIS A 94 4.31 -9.49 26.51
C HIS A 94 3.67 -10.71 27.18
N GLY A 95 4.48 -11.73 27.46
CA GLY A 95 4.11 -12.77 28.41
C GLY A 95 4.05 -12.18 29.83
N PRO A 96 3.15 -12.66 30.71
CA PRO A 96 3.14 -12.20 32.09
C PRO A 96 4.46 -12.61 32.74
N ASP A 97 5.30 -11.62 33.07
CA ASP A 97 6.42 -11.84 33.97
C ASP A 97 5.84 -12.39 35.27
N SER A 98 6.16 -13.66 35.54
CA SER A 98 5.84 -14.30 36.80
C SER A 98 6.69 -13.65 37.89
N ASP A 99 6.20 -12.53 38.40
CA ASP A 99 6.57 -12.00 39.69
C ASP A 99 5.98 -12.96 40.72
N ALA A 100 6.70 -14.08 40.93
CA ALA A 100 6.50 -14.97 42.05
C ALA A 100 6.97 -14.21 43.30
N GLY A 101 6.08 -13.31 43.77
CA GLY A 101 6.14 -12.71 45.08
C GLY A 101 6.10 -13.82 46.12
N ASP A 102 7.28 -14.08 46.66
CA ASP A 102 7.50 -14.59 48.01
C ASP A 102 6.61 -13.81 49.00
N ASP A 103 5.56 -14.46 49.54
CA ASP A 103 4.97 -14.01 50.80
C ASP A 103 4.32 -15.12 51.65
N SER A 104 4.88 -15.24 52.85
CA SER A 104 4.31 -15.66 54.13
C SER A 104 4.04 -17.15 54.46
N ALA A 105 4.98 -17.67 55.26
CA ALA A 105 4.77 -18.25 56.60
C ALA A 105 3.40 -18.81 57.01
N THR A 106 3.36 -20.10 57.39
CA THR A 106 3.02 -20.57 58.75
C THR A 106 3.44 -22.01 58.97
#